data_AF-A0A087AH98-F1
#
_entry.id   AF-A0A087AH98-F1
#
_cell.length_a   1.000
_cell.length_b   1.000
_cell.length_c   1.000
_cell.angle_alpha   90.00
_cell.angle_beta   90.00
_cell.angle_gamma   90.00
#
_symmetry.space_group_name_H-M   'P 1'
#
loop_
_entity.id
_entity.type
_entity.pdbx_description
1 polymer ?
#
loop_
_entity_poly.entity_id
_entity_poly.type
_entity_poly.pdbx_seq_one_letter_code
_entity_poly.pdbx_strand_id
1 'polypeptide(L)'
;MSTTADPGANGAMLALDSRGFLEKLVELRTLFDDHIVNAERIVVDEQDTPQGHMLSTIMPPAPERLLGLGEDLFGASCWPVELCAAAEMGSSVFIDHCRAFLTHCEYVVRRHGLGYWLYERMDKARTAFAADRPADELPLCIRVIDDKSLDKRFGGRDKRRFGTKRQRCEDGFEYYRMTRSMAARSVIRWGEPGMLAARVAYTLLTDGTVGGDLLLQATTPDHRFRNEGERRAHEGSLEILHTIDGLRLQADAEYEQALARGDVHVSMPSRTTDDDDLMCTSYQYFSYHVGVAEALDRARAGEGWNEEDIAHYVKAKPCVSALERRIDQRFLYDVQQLRQAVEALWDGKPKLVEELFESPQAREEEMRKPLWRNMLYLNDVAGSILGAMMRNQLMGALATHDDDLLQASFRSLDSICTMVRDIGTLAMPMLLIDENEIDYSRVDDMSLQERTQVLRHYCSIRDAAVAIWLARMPWKDEPTLRDATVELFGPSTLAFSRTVLPRLERELRLPGTVDEAC
;
A
#
# COMPACT_ATOMS: atom_id res chain seq x y z
N MET A 1 9.69 -13.53 -19.78
CA MET A 1 8.40 -12.83 -19.56
C MET A 1 8.73 -11.44 -19.08
N SER A 2 8.21 -10.36 -19.67
CA SER A 2 8.39 -9.05 -19.04
C SER A 2 7.35 -8.94 -17.92
N THR A 3 7.79 -9.15 -16.68
CA THR A 3 6.94 -8.94 -15.49
C THR A 3 7.04 -7.50 -14.99
N THR A 4 7.99 -6.71 -15.49
CA THR A 4 8.31 -5.40 -14.87
C THR A 4 8.58 -4.24 -15.84
N ALA A 5 8.75 -4.49 -17.16
CA ALA A 5 9.10 -3.44 -18.12
C ALA A 5 8.44 -3.62 -19.49
N ASP A 6 7.45 -2.79 -19.81
CA ASP A 6 6.88 -2.71 -21.16
C ASP A 6 7.70 -1.71 -22.02
N PRO A 7 8.37 -2.15 -23.10
CA PRO A 7 9.04 -1.24 -24.05
C PRO A 7 8.07 -0.26 -24.73
N GLY A 8 6.75 -0.53 -24.70
CA GLY A 8 5.70 0.30 -25.29
C GLY A 8 5.08 1.35 -24.36
N ALA A 9 5.47 1.42 -23.09
CA ALA A 9 4.89 2.39 -22.14
C ALA A 9 5.37 3.84 -22.35
N ASN A 10 6.44 4.05 -23.12
CA ASN A 10 6.95 5.38 -23.44
C ASN A 10 5.97 6.12 -24.37
N GLY A 11 5.05 6.88 -23.78
CA GLY A 11 4.02 7.66 -24.47
C GLY A 11 2.59 7.12 -24.31
N ALA A 12 2.39 6.03 -23.56
CA ALA A 12 1.05 5.54 -23.22
C ALA A 12 0.42 6.45 -22.15
N MET A 13 -0.77 6.97 -22.43
CA MET A 13 -1.51 7.81 -21.49
C MET A 13 -2.36 6.92 -20.56
N LEU A 14 -2.26 7.14 -19.26
CA LEU A 14 -3.11 6.50 -18.26
C LEU A 14 -4.40 7.31 -18.12
N ALA A 15 -5.50 6.78 -18.65
CA ALA A 15 -6.82 7.35 -18.44
C ALA A 15 -7.31 7.00 -17.03
N LEU A 16 -7.63 8.03 -16.24
CA LEU A 16 -8.32 7.89 -14.95
C LEU A 16 -9.76 8.40 -15.08
N ASP A 17 -10.72 7.61 -14.62
CA ASP A 17 -12.15 7.93 -14.60
C ASP A 17 -12.47 9.04 -13.57
N SER A 18 -12.15 10.27 -13.96
CA SER A 18 -12.43 11.47 -13.17
C SER A 18 -13.93 11.70 -13.04
N ARG A 19 -14.76 11.20 -13.97
CA ARG A 19 -16.21 11.39 -13.95
C ARG A 19 -16.84 10.49 -12.89
N GLY A 20 -16.57 9.18 -12.91
CA GLY A 20 -17.07 8.25 -11.89
C GLY A 20 -16.57 8.60 -10.50
N PHE A 21 -15.32 9.09 -10.39
CA PHE A 21 -14.79 9.62 -9.13
C PHE A 21 -15.63 10.82 -8.63
N LEU A 22 -15.90 11.80 -9.49
CA LEU A 22 -16.70 12.98 -9.12
C LEU A 22 -18.15 12.64 -8.77
N GLU A 23 -18.75 11.68 -9.46
CA GLU A 23 -20.11 11.20 -9.16
C GLU A 23 -20.18 10.65 -7.73
N LYS A 24 -19.24 9.78 -7.34
CA LYS A 24 -19.14 9.29 -5.95
C LYS A 24 -18.79 10.38 -4.94
N LEU A 25 -17.94 11.35 -5.31
CA LEU A 25 -17.58 12.45 -4.43
C LEU A 25 -18.78 13.35 -4.09
N VAL A 26 -19.64 13.61 -5.07
CA VAL A 26 -20.88 14.37 -4.85
C VAL A 26 -21.82 13.59 -3.93
N GLU A 27 -21.97 12.28 -4.15
CA GLU A 27 -22.77 11.42 -3.27
C GLU A 27 -22.26 11.43 -1.82
N LEU A 28 -20.95 11.27 -1.62
CA LEU A 28 -20.31 11.33 -0.31
C LEU A 28 -20.58 12.67 0.39
N ARG A 29 -20.39 13.79 -0.32
CA ARG A 29 -20.62 15.12 0.25
C ARG A 29 -22.08 15.33 0.63
N THR A 30 -23.02 14.96 -0.25
CA THR A 30 -24.45 15.07 0.06
C THR A 30 -24.82 14.26 1.28
N LEU A 31 -24.34 13.01 1.38
CA LEU A 31 -24.58 12.17 2.56
C LEU A 31 -24.00 12.79 3.84
N PHE A 32 -22.79 13.34 3.77
CA PHE A 32 -22.14 14.00 4.90
C PHE A 32 -22.92 15.23 5.37
N ASP A 33 -23.30 16.11 4.44
CA ASP A 33 -24.05 17.34 4.75
C ASP A 33 -25.47 17.04 5.25
N ASP A 34 -26.19 16.09 4.62
CA ASP A 34 -27.53 15.70 5.03
C ASP A 34 -27.54 15.08 6.44
N HIS A 35 -26.52 14.28 6.78
CA HIS A 35 -26.39 13.73 8.13
C HIS A 35 -26.25 14.84 9.18
N ILE A 36 -25.38 15.82 8.93
CA ILE A 36 -25.17 16.97 9.82
C ILE A 36 -26.47 17.76 10.01
N VAL A 37 -27.16 18.11 8.91
CA VAL A 37 -28.41 18.89 8.96
C VAL A 37 -29.52 18.13 9.67
N ASN A 38 -29.64 16.82 9.46
CA ASN A 38 -30.66 16.01 10.12
C ASN A 38 -30.38 15.82 11.62
N ALA A 39 -29.11 15.67 12.00
CA ALA A 39 -28.71 15.62 13.40
C ALA A 39 -29.03 16.93 14.13
N GLU A 40 -28.75 18.08 13.52
CA GLU A 40 -29.11 19.40 14.06
C GLU A 40 -30.63 19.57 14.26
N ARG A 41 -31.46 18.98 13.39
CA ARG A 41 -32.93 19.05 13.49
C ARG A 41 -33.50 18.23 14.64
N ILE A 42 -32.95 17.05 14.92
CA ILE A 42 -33.39 16.19 16.04
C ILE A 42 -33.20 16.92 17.37
N VAL A 43 -32.14 17.73 17.50
CA VAL A 43 -31.83 18.53 18.70
C VAL A 43 -32.83 19.67 18.91
N VAL A 44 -33.42 20.20 17.84
CA VAL A 44 -34.38 21.32 17.91
C VAL A 44 -35.78 20.84 18.30
N ASP A 45 -36.14 19.58 18.02
CA ASP A 45 -37.47 19.02 18.31
C ASP A 45 -37.67 18.66 19.81
N GLU A 46 -36.60 18.58 20.60
CA GLU A 46 -36.71 18.42 22.07
C GLU A 46 -37.13 19.72 22.81
N GLN A 47 -37.30 20.84 22.09
CA GLN A 47 -37.78 22.11 22.65
C GLN A 47 -39.27 22.13 23.02
N ASP A 48 -40.01 21.03 22.86
CA ASP A 48 -41.31 20.86 23.51
C ASP A 48 -41.21 20.45 25.00
N THR A 49 -40.01 20.52 25.62
CA THR A 49 -39.86 20.40 27.08
C THR A 49 -39.76 21.76 27.80
N PRO A 50 -40.62 22.09 28.79
CA PRO A 50 -40.78 23.45 29.34
C PRO A 50 -39.63 23.99 30.22
N GLN A 51 -38.43 23.43 30.15
CA GLN A 51 -37.31 23.80 31.01
C GLN A 51 -36.03 23.78 30.18
N GLY A 52 -35.77 24.90 29.48
CA GLY A 52 -34.68 25.08 28.54
C GLY A 52 -33.29 24.86 29.14
N HIS A 53 -32.85 23.61 29.18
CA HIS A 53 -31.45 23.21 29.29
C HIS A 53 -31.17 22.35 28.06
N MET A 54 -30.37 22.91 27.15
CA MET A 54 -29.84 22.21 25.98
C MET A 54 -28.99 21.04 26.52
N LEU A 55 -29.54 19.82 26.50
CA LEU A 55 -28.75 18.62 26.77
C LEU A 55 -27.68 18.53 25.70
N SER A 56 -26.45 18.17 26.09
CA SER A 56 -25.32 18.00 25.17
C SER A 56 -25.76 17.22 23.94
N THR A 57 -25.66 17.84 22.77
CA THR A 57 -26.02 17.24 21.47
C THR A 57 -25.29 15.92 21.30
N ILE A 58 -25.97 14.81 21.55
CA ILE A 58 -25.48 13.49 21.16
C ILE A 58 -25.78 13.37 19.68
N MET A 59 -24.75 13.48 18.84
CA MET A 59 -24.92 13.21 17.41
C MET A 59 -25.24 11.73 17.21
N PRO A 60 -26.12 11.39 16.25
CA PRO A 60 -26.30 10.00 15.87
C PRO A 60 -24.98 9.43 15.29
N PRO A 61 -24.76 8.11 15.37
CA PRO A 61 -23.62 7.47 14.73
C PRO A 61 -23.53 7.82 13.24
N ALA A 62 -22.32 7.90 12.70
CA ALA A 62 -22.14 8.14 11.27
C ALA A 62 -22.80 7.02 10.46
N PRO A 63 -23.47 7.33 9.33
CA PRO A 63 -24.04 6.29 8.48
C PRO A 63 -22.93 5.35 7.98
N GLU A 64 -23.12 4.02 8.04
CA GLU A 64 -22.13 3.05 7.54
C GLU A 64 -21.73 3.32 6.08
N ARG A 65 -22.68 3.81 5.27
CA ARG A 65 -22.45 4.21 3.88
C ARG A 65 -21.46 5.37 3.74
N LEU A 66 -21.34 6.25 4.74
CA LEU A 66 -20.36 7.34 4.75
C LEU A 66 -18.95 6.78 4.75
N LEU A 67 -18.68 5.79 5.61
CA LEU A 67 -17.40 5.10 5.65
C LEU A 67 -17.11 4.41 4.31
N GLY A 68 -18.07 3.64 3.78
CA GLY A 68 -17.90 2.92 2.51
C GLY A 68 -17.59 3.85 1.32
N LEU A 69 -18.30 4.98 1.19
CA LEU A 69 -18.02 5.98 0.15
C LEU A 69 -16.67 6.68 0.38
N GLY A 70 -16.34 6.95 1.65
CA GLY A 70 -15.05 7.50 2.03
C GLY A 70 -13.91 6.56 1.64
N GLU A 71 -14.01 5.27 1.95
CA GLU A 71 -13.02 4.25 1.59
C GLU A 71 -12.92 4.07 0.07
N ASP A 72 -14.04 4.11 -0.64
CA ASP A 72 -14.07 4.06 -2.10
C ASP A 72 -13.22 5.17 -2.75
N LEU A 73 -13.32 6.40 -2.24
CA LEU A 73 -12.64 7.57 -2.80
C LEU A 73 -11.24 7.81 -2.22
N PHE A 74 -11.09 7.63 -0.92
CA PHE A 74 -9.93 8.06 -0.13
C PHE A 74 -9.32 6.94 0.72
N GLY A 75 -9.65 5.67 0.43
CA GLY A 75 -9.07 4.51 1.11
C GLY A 75 -7.54 4.51 1.10
N ALA A 76 -6.95 3.75 2.04
CA ALA A 76 -5.53 3.81 2.39
C ALA A 76 -5.05 5.16 2.99
N SER A 77 -5.99 6.04 3.34
CA SER A 77 -5.76 7.25 4.14
C SER A 77 -6.71 7.31 5.36
N CYS A 78 -6.61 8.36 6.16
CA CYS A 78 -7.44 8.57 7.36
C CYS A 78 -8.67 9.42 7.05
N TRP A 79 -8.81 9.97 5.84
CA TRP A 79 -9.96 10.77 5.45
C TRP A 79 -11.32 10.07 5.66
N PRO A 80 -11.48 8.75 5.38
CA PRO A 80 -12.74 8.07 5.65
C PRO A 80 -13.12 8.10 7.15
N VAL A 81 -12.14 7.83 8.02
CA VAL A 81 -12.32 7.87 9.48
C VAL A 81 -12.52 9.30 9.97
N GLU A 82 -11.83 10.27 9.37
CA GLU A 82 -11.94 11.68 9.72
C GLU A 82 -13.32 12.26 9.39
N LEU A 83 -13.89 11.87 8.25
CA LEU A 83 -15.27 12.21 7.89
C LEU A 83 -16.27 11.61 8.88
N CYS A 84 -16.11 10.35 9.28
CA CYS A 84 -16.99 9.72 10.26
C CYS A 84 -16.85 10.39 11.63
N ALA A 85 -15.63 10.65 12.09
CA ALA A 85 -15.37 11.34 13.35
C ALA A 85 -15.95 12.75 13.36
N ALA A 86 -15.85 13.50 12.26
CA ALA A 86 -16.45 14.83 12.15
C ALA A 86 -17.98 14.79 12.22
N ALA A 87 -18.60 13.79 11.58
CA ALA A 87 -20.04 13.57 11.62
C ALA A 87 -20.53 13.23 13.05
N GLU A 88 -19.80 12.35 13.76
CA GLU A 88 -20.14 11.91 15.12
C GLU A 88 -19.85 12.96 16.20
N MET A 89 -18.83 13.81 16.01
CA MET A 89 -18.50 14.85 17.00
C MET A 89 -19.38 16.10 16.87
N GLY A 90 -19.91 16.38 15.68
CA GLY A 90 -20.75 17.57 15.44
C GLY A 90 -20.04 18.92 15.59
N SER A 91 -18.71 18.94 15.70
CA SER A 91 -17.92 20.17 15.82
C SER A 91 -17.90 20.93 14.48
N SER A 92 -18.41 22.16 14.45
CA SER A 92 -18.45 22.98 13.23
C SER A 92 -17.07 23.19 12.62
N VAL A 93 -16.03 23.38 13.43
CA VAL A 93 -14.64 23.53 12.95
C VAL A 93 -14.15 22.24 12.30
N PHE A 94 -14.55 21.08 12.82
CA PHE A 94 -14.16 19.78 12.25
C PHE A 94 -14.88 19.50 10.94
N ILE A 95 -16.18 19.76 10.92
CA ILE A 95 -17.02 19.67 9.73
C ILE A 95 -16.49 20.58 8.62
N ASP A 96 -16.15 21.83 8.94
CA ASP A 96 -15.62 22.80 7.97
C ASP A 96 -14.24 22.37 7.43
N HIS A 97 -13.40 21.72 8.26
CA HIS A 97 -12.15 21.13 7.81
C HIS A 97 -12.39 20.04 6.75
N CYS A 98 -13.32 19.12 7.01
CA CYS A 98 -13.70 18.07 6.08
C CYS A 98 -14.33 18.63 4.79
N ARG A 99 -15.23 19.61 4.91
CA ARG A 99 -15.85 20.29 3.75
C ARG A 99 -14.81 20.99 2.88
N ALA A 100 -13.82 21.64 3.49
CA ALA A 100 -12.74 22.29 2.76
C ALA A 100 -11.93 21.27 1.94
N PHE A 101 -11.62 20.10 2.51
CA PHE A 101 -10.95 19.02 1.80
C PHE A 101 -11.77 18.51 0.61
N LEU A 102 -13.05 18.19 0.82
CA LEU A 102 -13.96 17.69 -0.22
C LEU A 102 -14.16 18.73 -1.35
N THR A 103 -14.35 19.99 -0.98
CA THR A 103 -14.54 21.10 -1.94
C THR A 103 -13.29 21.33 -2.78
N HIS A 104 -12.12 21.29 -2.17
CA HIS A 104 -10.87 21.42 -2.91
C HIS A 104 -10.66 20.24 -3.86
N CYS A 105 -10.96 19.00 -3.40
CA CYS A 105 -10.90 17.81 -4.25
C CYS A 105 -11.80 17.97 -5.48
N GLU A 106 -13.07 18.30 -5.30
CA GLU A 106 -14.00 18.49 -6.42
C GLU A 106 -13.52 19.58 -7.38
N TYR A 107 -13.07 20.72 -6.84
CA TYR A 107 -12.59 21.85 -7.64
C TYR A 107 -11.41 21.46 -8.53
N VAL A 108 -10.39 20.81 -7.96
CA VAL A 108 -9.19 20.42 -8.70
C VAL A 108 -9.50 19.32 -9.70
N VAL A 109 -10.23 18.27 -9.32
CA VAL A 109 -10.57 17.16 -10.22
C VAL A 109 -11.41 17.64 -11.40
N ARG A 110 -12.36 18.56 -11.19
CA ARG A 110 -13.14 19.16 -12.30
C ARG A 110 -12.30 19.98 -13.26
N ARG A 111 -11.29 20.69 -12.75
CA ARG A 111 -10.51 21.65 -13.55
C ARG A 111 -9.28 21.02 -14.21
N HIS A 112 -8.67 20.04 -13.56
CA HIS A 112 -7.36 19.49 -13.90
C HIS A 112 -7.34 17.96 -13.99
N GLY A 113 -8.43 17.28 -13.61
CA GLY A 113 -8.50 15.81 -13.61
C GLY A 113 -7.98 15.16 -12.34
N LEU A 114 -8.32 13.88 -12.15
CA LEU A 114 -7.96 13.09 -10.97
C LEU A 114 -6.45 12.92 -10.80
N GLY A 115 -5.73 12.67 -11.89
CA GLY A 115 -4.28 12.44 -11.84
C GLY A 115 -3.50 13.66 -11.32
N TYR A 116 -3.88 14.86 -11.76
CA TYR A 116 -3.28 16.10 -11.27
C TYR A 116 -3.59 16.35 -9.79
N TRP A 117 -4.84 16.11 -9.36
CA TRP A 117 -5.19 16.25 -7.94
C TRP A 117 -4.35 15.33 -7.05
N LEU A 118 -4.19 14.07 -7.44
CA LEU A 118 -3.35 13.11 -6.72
C LEU A 118 -1.89 13.57 -6.64
N TYR A 119 -1.31 14.01 -7.77
CA TYR A 119 0.04 14.58 -7.82
C TYR A 119 0.18 15.80 -6.90
N GLU A 120 -0.73 16.77 -7.01
CA GLU A 120 -0.71 18.00 -6.21
C GLU A 120 -0.78 17.69 -4.71
N ARG A 121 -1.61 16.73 -4.30
CA ARG A 121 -1.71 16.31 -2.90
C ARG A 121 -0.39 15.76 -2.37
N MET A 122 0.26 14.88 -3.13
CA MET A 122 1.55 14.32 -2.72
C MET A 122 2.65 15.38 -2.66
N ASP A 123 2.71 16.27 -3.65
CA ASP A 123 3.71 17.35 -3.67
C ASP A 123 3.53 18.31 -2.49
N LYS A 124 2.28 18.66 -2.15
CA LYS A 124 1.96 19.45 -0.96
C LYS A 124 2.38 18.75 0.33
N ALA A 125 2.06 17.46 0.48
CA ALA A 125 2.42 16.68 1.67
C ALA A 125 3.95 16.59 1.84
N ARG A 126 4.67 16.32 0.75
CA ARG A 126 6.14 16.29 0.70
C ARG A 126 6.75 17.63 1.08
N THR A 127 6.27 18.73 0.48
CA THR A 127 6.75 20.08 0.76
C THR A 127 6.49 20.50 2.20
N ALA A 128 5.30 20.20 2.73
CA ALA A 128 4.93 20.47 4.11
C ALA A 128 5.84 19.74 5.12
N PHE A 129 6.13 18.46 4.84
CA PHE A 129 7.06 17.65 5.61
C PHE A 129 8.48 18.25 5.58
N ALA A 130 9.02 18.54 4.40
CA ALA A 130 10.36 19.11 4.24
C ALA A 130 10.53 20.46 4.95
N ALA A 131 9.45 21.27 5.02
CA ALA A 131 9.46 22.60 5.62
C ALA A 131 9.21 22.64 7.15
N ASP A 132 8.96 21.50 7.84
CA ASP A 132 8.41 21.47 9.21
C ASP A 132 7.23 22.46 9.38
N ARG A 133 6.34 22.48 8.38
CA ARG A 133 5.13 23.28 8.37
C ARG A 133 3.96 22.37 8.00
N PRO A 134 3.14 21.96 8.98
CA PRO A 134 1.95 21.16 8.72
C PRO A 134 1.11 21.78 7.60
N ALA A 135 0.68 20.95 6.65
CA ALA A 135 -0.29 21.39 5.66
C ALA A 135 -1.57 21.84 6.36
N ASP A 136 -2.24 22.86 5.84
CA ASP A 136 -3.53 23.30 6.39
C ASP A 136 -4.57 22.18 6.36
N GLU A 137 -4.40 21.27 5.41
CA GLU A 137 -5.23 20.09 5.13
C GLU A 137 -4.68 18.82 5.79
N LEU A 138 -3.69 18.93 6.70
CA LEU A 138 -3.19 17.77 7.43
C LEU A 138 -4.33 17.21 8.30
N PRO A 139 -4.69 15.93 8.12
CA PRO A 139 -5.68 15.22 8.93
C PRO A 139 -5.53 15.46 10.43
N LEU A 140 -6.62 15.83 11.07
CA LEU A 140 -6.67 16.05 12.52
C LEU A 140 -6.57 14.73 13.28
N CYS A 141 -7.06 13.65 12.68
CA CYS A 141 -7.00 12.28 13.19
C CYS A 141 -5.80 11.46 12.66
N ILE A 142 -4.72 12.11 12.20
CA ILE A 142 -3.47 11.46 11.72
C ILE A 142 -2.75 10.59 12.77
N ARG A 143 -3.16 10.71 14.05
CA ARG A 143 -2.75 9.85 15.15
C ARG A 143 -3.90 9.75 16.15
N VAL A 144 -3.89 8.71 16.97
CA VAL A 144 -4.84 8.54 18.06
C VAL A 144 -4.57 9.64 19.10
N ILE A 145 -5.61 10.39 19.47
CA ILE A 145 -5.56 11.51 20.42
C ILE A 145 -6.79 11.51 21.31
N ASP A 146 -6.70 12.14 22.48
CA ASP A 146 -7.85 12.43 23.33
C ASP A 146 -8.60 13.70 22.87
N ASP A 147 -9.83 13.85 23.34
CA ASP A 147 -10.69 14.99 23.00
C ASP A 147 -10.03 16.33 23.31
N LYS A 148 -9.32 16.43 24.44
CA LYS A 148 -8.59 17.65 24.84
C LYS A 148 -7.50 18.03 23.84
N SER A 149 -6.76 17.06 23.33
CA SER A 149 -5.73 17.29 22.32
C SER A 149 -6.34 17.62 20.96
N LEU A 150 -7.50 17.04 20.64
CA LEU A 150 -8.24 17.34 19.41
C LEU A 150 -8.80 18.78 19.44
N ASP A 151 -9.39 19.21 20.55
CA ASP A 151 -9.83 20.59 20.78
C ASP A 151 -8.69 21.61 20.58
N LYS A 152 -7.49 21.27 21.07
CA LYS A 152 -6.31 22.08 20.88
C LYS A 152 -5.91 22.20 19.40
N ARG A 153 -6.15 21.18 18.58
CA ARG A 153 -5.92 21.25 17.12
C ARG A 153 -6.89 22.21 16.45
N PHE A 154 -8.15 22.26 16.88
CA PHE A 154 -9.14 23.21 16.36
C PHE A 154 -8.81 24.66 16.72
N GLY A 155 -8.42 24.93 17.98
CA GLY A 155 -8.25 26.29 18.49
C GLY A 155 -6.97 27.01 18.06
N GLY A 156 -5.97 26.31 17.51
CA GLY A 156 -4.66 26.87 17.18
C GLY A 156 -4.50 27.27 15.70
N ARG A 157 -3.92 28.44 15.43
CA ARG A 157 -3.43 28.84 14.08
C ARG A 157 -1.94 28.57 13.85
N ASP A 158 -1.22 28.15 14.89
CA ASP A 158 0.22 27.87 14.85
C ASP A 158 0.48 26.35 14.72
N LYS A 159 1.60 25.98 14.10
CA LYS A 159 2.06 24.59 13.92
C LYS A 159 2.17 23.83 15.23
N ARG A 160 2.35 24.52 16.36
CA ARG A 160 2.37 23.92 17.72
C ARG A 160 1.08 23.21 18.10
N ARG A 161 -0.04 23.44 17.40
CA ARG A 161 -1.29 22.70 17.58
C ARG A 161 -1.13 21.19 17.29
N PHE A 162 -0.18 20.83 16.44
CA PHE A 162 0.17 19.43 16.12
C PHE A 162 1.23 18.84 17.07
N GLY A 163 1.57 19.54 18.16
CA GLY A 163 2.46 19.04 19.19
C GLY A 163 3.93 19.38 18.96
N THR A 164 4.80 18.52 19.49
CA THR A 164 6.27 18.69 19.47
C THR A 164 6.85 18.62 18.06
N LYS A 165 8.10 19.07 17.86
CA LYS A 165 8.78 18.94 16.56
C LYS A 165 8.86 17.49 16.09
N ARG A 166 9.12 16.55 17.00
CA ARG A 166 9.13 15.11 16.72
C ARG A 166 7.77 14.63 16.23
N GLN A 167 6.71 14.95 16.96
CA GLN A 167 5.34 14.62 16.59
C GLN A 167 4.95 15.17 15.20
N ARG A 168 5.30 16.43 14.90
CA ARG A 168 5.04 17.00 13.57
C ARG A 168 5.81 16.33 12.45
N CYS A 169 7.06 15.95 12.72
CA CYS A 169 7.88 15.19 11.77
C CYS A 169 7.22 13.84 11.46
N GLU A 170 6.85 13.10 12.50
CA GLU A 170 6.18 11.80 12.38
C GLU A 170 4.82 11.92 11.68
N ASP A 171 3.99 12.92 12.04
CA ASP A 171 2.69 13.16 11.40
C ASP A 171 2.84 13.59 9.92
N GLY A 172 3.84 14.40 9.60
CA GLY A 172 4.12 14.84 8.24
C GLY A 172 4.61 13.70 7.35
N PHE A 173 5.51 12.85 7.88
CA PHE A 173 5.96 11.64 7.19
C PHE A 173 4.80 10.67 6.95
N GLU A 174 3.97 10.46 7.97
CA GLU A 174 2.80 9.59 7.87
C GLU A 174 1.79 10.12 6.85
N TYR A 175 1.50 11.42 6.87
CA TYR A 175 0.61 12.04 5.88
C TYR A 175 1.14 11.88 4.44
N TYR A 176 2.45 12.03 4.25
CA TYR A 176 3.07 11.77 2.95
C TYR A 176 2.93 10.30 2.52
N ARG A 177 3.15 9.33 3.42
CA ARG A 177 2.91 7.89 3.15
C ARG A 177 1.45 7.61 2.77
N MET A 178 0.50 8.14 3.54
CA MET A 178 -0.93 7.93 3.31
C MET A 178 -1.41 8.52 1.99
N THR A 179 -0.89 9.69 1.61
CA THR A 179 -1.23 10.33 0.33
C THR A 179 -0.71 9.50 -0.85
N ARG A 180 0.50 8.93 -0.73
CA ARG A 180 1.04 8.00 -1.75
C ARG A 180 0.20 6.74 -1.87
N SER A 181 -0.24 6.17 -0.75
CA SER A 181 -1.06 4.97 -0.72
C SER A 181 -2.45 5.21 -1.29
N MET A 182 -3.07 6.34 -0.94
CA MET A 182 -4.33 6.80 -1.52
C MET A 182 -4.21 7.02 -3.03
N ALA A 183 -3.10 7.61 -3.50
CA ALA A 183 -2.84 7.80 -4.92
C ALA A 183 -2.66 6.47 -5.66
N ALA A 184 -1.87 5.55 -5.11
CA ALA A 184 -1.68 4.22 -5.67
C ALA A 184 -3.01 3.45 -5.78
N ARG A 185 -3.82 3.43 -4.70
CA ARG A 185 -5.15 2.82 -4.72
C ARG A 185 -6.07 3.50 -5.75
N SER A 186 -6.05 4.83 -5.83
CA SER A 186 -6.88 5.59 -6.78
C SER A 186 -6.51 5.29 -8.22
N VAL A 187 -5.22 5.16 -8.53
CA VAL A 187 -4.74 4.76 -9.85
C VAL A 187 -5.25 3.38 -10.25
N ILE A 188 -5.19 2.41 -9.34
CA ILE A 188 -5.69 1.06 -9.63
C ILE A 188 -7.21 1.02 -9.77
N ARG A 189 -7.93 1.75 -8.91
CA ARG A 189 -9.39 1.73 -8.89
C ARG A 189 -10.03 2.47 -10.07
N TRP A 190 -9.50 3.66 -10.37
CA TRP A 190 -10.09 4.58 -11.34
C TRP A 190 -9.36 4.55 -12.69
N GLY A 191 -8.22 3.89 -12.78
CA GLY A 191 -7.48 3.73 -14.03
C GLY A 191 -7.92 2.51 -14.83
N GLU A 192 -7.63 2.57 -16.13
CA GLU A 192 -7.74 1.40 -17.00
C GLU A 192 -6.84 0.26 -16.48
N PRO A 193 -7.34 -0.99 -16.40
CA PRO A 193 -6.54 -2.13 -15.97
C PRO A 193 -5.33 -2.32 -16.89
N GLY A 194 -4.15 -2.53 -16.30
CA GLY A 194 -2.96 -2.89 -17.07
C GLY A 194 -1.65 -2.56 -16.39
N MET A 195 -0.57 -2.87 -17.11
CA MET A 195 0.79 -2.74 -16.59
C MET A 195 1.17 -1.30 -16.24
N LEU A 196 0.68 -0.29 -16.97
CA LEU A 196 0.99 1.11 -16.67
C LEU A 196 0.37 1.56 -15.34
N ALA A 197 -0.89 1.23 -15.07
CA ALA A 197 -1.53 1.55 -13.79
C ALA A 197 -0.82 0.86 -12.62
N ALA A 198 -0.50 -0.43 -12.78
CA ALA A 198 0.27 -1.19 -11.80
C ALA A 198 1.66 -0.59 -11.54
N ARG A 199 2.36 -0.20 -12.61
CA ARG A 199 3.68 0.44 -12.54
C ARG A 199 3.61 1.77 -11.81
N VAL A 200 2.67 2.65 -12.17
CA VAL A 200 2.46 3.94 -11.50
C VAL A 200 2.18 3.71 -10.01
N ALA A 201 1.24 2.83 -9.67
CA ALA A 201 0.89 2.53 -8.28
C ALA A 201 2.07 1.95 -7.49
N TYR A 202 2.84 1.03 -8.07
CA TYR A 202 4.04 0.47 -7.46
C TYR A 202 5.08 1.56 -7.17
N THR A 203 5.37 2.41 -8.16
CA THR A 203 6.35 3.49 -8.00
C THR A 203 5.87 4.48 -6.94
N LEU A 204 4.57 4.83 -6.88
CA LEU A 204 4.03 5.71 -5.84
C LEU A 204 4.28 5.18 -4.41
N LEU A 205 4.07 3.87 -4.18
CA LEU A 205 4.29 3.23 -2.89
C LEU A 205 5.77 3.19 -2.50
N THR A 206 6.64 2.89 -3.47
CA THR A 206 8.07 2.69 -3.25
C THR A 206 8.88 4.00 -3.24
N ASP A 207 8.58 4.93 -4.13
CA ASP A 207 9.21 6.25 -4.22
C ASP A 207 8.17 7.31 -4.63
N GLY A 208 7.76 8.13 -3.66
CA GLY A 208 6.73 9.14 -3.92
C GLY A 208 7.17 10.30 -4.81
N THR A 209 8.48 10.58 -4.90
CA THR A 209 8.99 11.66 -5.75
C THR A 209 8.92 11.20 -7.21
N VAL A 210 9.55 10.06 -7.49
CA VAL A 210 9.57 9.47 -8.83
C VAL A 210 8.18 9.04 -9.27
N GLY A 211 7.40 8.43 -8.37
CA GLY A 211 6.05 8.00 -8.63
C GLY A 211 5.10 9.17 -8.91
N GLY A 212 5.29 10.30 -8.23
CA GLY A 212 4.54 11.53 -8.50
C GLY A 212 4.82 12.05 -9.91
N ASP A 213 6.09 12.12 -10.32
CA ASP A 213 6.47 12.56 -11.66
C ASP A 213 5.97 11.59 -12.75
N LEU A 214 6.03 10.28 -12.50
CA LEU A 214 5.46 9.28 -13.42
C LEU A 214 3.94 9.44 -13.54
N LEU A 215 3.23 9.64 -12.43
CA LEU A 215 1.79 9.87 -12.43
C LEU A 215 1.44 11.14 -13.24
N LEU A 216 2.18 12.22 -13.03
CA LEU A 216 1.99 13.47 -13.75
C LEU A 216 2.20 13.28 -15.25
N GLN A 217 3.31 12.63 -15.64
CA GLN A 217 3.62 12.34 -17.05
C GLN A 217 2.55 11.44 -17.69
N ALA A 218 2.09 10.41 -16.98
CA ALA A 218 1.14 9.43 -17.50
C ALA A 218 -0.28 9.99 -17.64
N THR A 219 -0.69 10.93 -16.79
CA THR A 219 -2.08 11.42 -16.73
C THR A 219 -2.25 12.84 -17.26
N THR A 220 -1.18 13.65 -17.25
CA THR A 220 -1.20 15.07 -17.56
C THR A 220 0.07 15.48 -18.35
N PRO A 221 0.32 14.91 -19.55
CA PRO A 221 1.56 15.15 -20.29
C PRO A 221 1.76 16.61 -20.71
N ASP A 222 0.66 17.38 -20.83
CA ASP A 222 0.70 18.82 -21.15
C ASP A 222 0.83 19.72 -19.90
N HIS A 223 1.25 19.16 -18.77
CA HIS A 223 1.43 19.92 -17.53
C HIS A 223 2.40 21.09 -17.72
N ARG A 224 1.99 22.28 -17.26
CA ARG A 224 2.82 23.48 -17.30
C ARG A 224 3.51 23.70 -15.95
N PHE A 225 4.80 23.37 -15.91
CA PHE A 225 5.66 23.64 -14.75
C PHE A 225 5.72 25.14 -14.44
N ARG A 226 5.81 25.48 -13.15
CA ARG A 226 5.83 26.90 -12.72
C ARG A 226 7.14 27.58 -13.08
N ASN A 227 8.22 26.82 -13.14
CA ASN A 227 9.55 27.30 -13.47
C ASN A 227 10.41 26.18 -14.10
N GLU A 228 11.54 26.60 -14.65
CA GLU A 228 12.51 25.72 -15.31
C GLU A 228 13.16 24.69 -14.37
N GLY A 229 13.29 25.01 -13.08
CA GLY A 229 13.83 24.08 -12.08
C GLY A 229 12.92 22.88 -11.86
N GLU A 230 11.61 23.11 -11.74
CA GLU A 230 10.60 22.05 -11.64
C GLU A 230 10.58 21.15 -12.88
N ARG A 231 10.65 21.73 -14.08
CA ARG A 231 10.72 20.98 -15.33
C ARG A 231 11.95 20.06 -15.36
N ARG A 232 13.12 20.56 -14.96
CA ARG A 232 14.36 19.75 -14.92
C ARG A 232 14.33 18.66 -13.88
N ALA A 233 13.73 18.92 -12.71
CA ALA A 233 13.54 17.90 -11.68
C ALA A 233 12.68 16.74 -12.23
N HIS A 234 11.56 17.09 -12.88
CA HIS A 234 10.68 16.14 -13.54
C HIS A 234 11.40 15.31 -14.62
N GLU A 235 12.14 15.96 -15.52
CA GLU A 235 12.95 15.27 -16.55
C GLU A 235 13.99 14.33 -15.93
N GLY A 236 14.63 14.74 -14.84
CA GLY A 236 15.56 13.91 -14.08
C GLY A 236 14.91 12.67 -13.47
N SER A 237 13.70 12.80 -12.92
CA SER A 237 12.92 11.65 -12.41
C SER A 237 12.55 10.68 -13.54
N LEU A 238 12.17 11.18 -14.72
CA LEU A 238 11.86 10.35 -15.89
C LEU A 238 13.10 9.62 -16.43
N GLU A 239 14.27 10.25 -16.42
CA GLU A 239 15.54 9.63 -16.80
C GLU A 239 15.89 8.44 -15.87
N ILE A 240 15.67 8.60 -14.56
CA ILE A 240 15.84 7.52 -13.59
C ILE A 240 14.88 6.37 -13.87
N LEU A 241 13.61 6.66 -14.15
CA LEU A 241 12.61 5.65 -14.49
C LEU A 241 12.97 4.86 -15.74
N HIS A 242 13.37 5.54 -16.82
CA HIS A 242 13.81 4.88 -18.04
C HIS A 242 15.04 4.00 -17.82
N THR A 243 15.94 4.43 -16.93
CA THR A 243 17.12 3.63 -16.59
C THR A 243 16.72 2.37 -15.80
N ILE A 244 15.84 2.51 -14.81
CA ILE A 244 15.31 1.38 -14.05
C ILE A 244 14.61 0.39 -15.00
N ASP A 245 13.82 0.85 -15.97
CA ASP A 245 13.20 -0.03 -16.97
C ASP A 245 14.22 -0.80 -17.81
N GLY A 246 15.27 -0.13 -18.27
CA GLY A 246 16.36 -0.77 -19.00
C GLY A 246 17.05 -1.85 -18.16
N LEU A 247 17.29 -1.56 -16.87
CA LEU A 247 17.91 -2.50 -15.93
C LEU A 247 16.98 -3.68 -15.61
N ARG A 248 15.67 -3.46 -15.51
CA ARG A 248 14.67 -4.52 -15.37
C ARG A 248 14.65 -5.46 -16.58
N LEU A 249 14.69 -4.92 -17.80
CA LEU A 249 14.80 -5.72 -19.01
C LEU A 249 16.10 -6.53 -19.05
N GLN A 250 17.21 -5.93 -18.60
CA GLN A 250 18.47 -6.65 -18.45
C GLN A 250 18.36 -7.78 -17.41
N ALA A 251 17.75 -7.54 -16.26
CA ALA A 251 17.53 -8.55 -15.23
C ALA A 251 16.66 -9.71 -15.71
N ASP A 252 15.62 -9.42 -16.50
CA ASP A 252 14.78 -10.42 -17.14
C ASP A 252 15.60 -11.29 -18.11
N ALA A 253 16.49 -10.68 -18.90
CA ALA A 253 17.39 -11.41 -19.78
C ALA A 253 18.43 -12.26 -19.02
N GLU A 254 19.05 -11.72 -17.96
CA GLU A 254 20.02 -12.45 -17.12
C GLU A 254 19.38 -13.67 -16.44
N TYR A 255 18.15 -13.53 -15.94
CA TYR A 255 17.40 -14.64 -15.36
C TYR A 255 17.05 -15.73 -16.38
N GLU A 256 16.54 -15.37 -17.57
CA GLU A 256 16.21 -16.36 -18.60
C GLU A 256 17.48 -17.10 -19.07
N GLN A 257 18.63 -16.43 -19.11
CA GLN A 257 19.92 -17.07 -19.36
C GLN A 257 20.34 -18.01 -18.22
N ALA A 258 20.18 -17.60 -16.96
CA ALA A 258 20.47 -18.45 -15.81
C ALA A 258 19.57 -19.70 -15.78
N LEU A 259 18.28 -19.53 -16.12
CA LEU A 259 17.32 -20.62 -16.25
C LEU A 259 17.77 -21.61 -17.34
N ALA A 260 18.20 -21.11 -18.50
CA ALA A 260 18.68 -21.94 -19.60
C ALA A 260 19.97 -22.73 -19.27
N ARG A 261 20.83 -22.19 -18.40
CA ARG A 261 22.03 -22.86 -17.91
C ARG A 261 21.76 -23.86 -16.78
N GLY A 262 20.58 -23.79 -16.16
CA GLY A 262 20.25 -24.58 -14.97
C GLY A 262 20.81 -24.01 -13.67
N ASP A 263 21.31 -22.77 -13.69
CA ASP A 263 21.92 -22.08 -12.53
C ASP A 263 20.86 -21.56 -11.54
N VAL A 264 19.59 -21.57 -11.93
CA VAL A 264 18.46 -21.19 -11.07
C VAL A 264 18.20 -22.35 -10.10
N HIS A 265 19.08 -22.45 -9.10
CA HIS A 265 18.91 -23.32 -7.95
C HIS A 265 18.14 -22.54 -6.90
N VAL A 266 16.81 -22.56 -7.02
CA VAL A 266 15.96 -22.13 -5.93
C VAL A 266 16.04 -23.20 -4.84
N SER A 267 17.10 -23.16 -4.04
CA SER A 267 17.13 -23.87 -2.77
C SER A 267 16.15 -23.14 -1.86
N MET A 268 14.91 -23.63 -1.84
CA MET A 268 14.02 -23.33 -0.74
C MET A 268 14.77 -23.65 0.56
N PRO A 269 14.77 -22.78 1.57
CA PRO A 269 15.31 -23.12 2.88
C PRO A 269 14.76 -24.50 3.27
N SER A 270 15.64 -25.44 3.62
CA SER A 270 15.21 -26.75 4.11
C SER A 270 14.34 -26.51 5.35
N ARG A 271 13.13 -27.07 5.37
CA ARG A 271 12.25 -27.02 6.55
C ARG A 271 13.02 -27.54 7.75
N THR A 272 12.95 -26.82 8.87
CA THR A 272 13.46 -27.38 10.12
C THR A 272 12.44 -28.37 10.65
N THR A 273 12.87 -29.40 11.38
CA THR A 273 11.97 -30.44 11.91
C THR A 273 10.94 -29.91 12.92
N ASP A 274 11.14 -28.68 13.42
CA ASP A 274 10.18 -27.97 14.27
C ASP A 274 9.11 -27.20 13.44
N ASP A 275 9.25 -27.12 12.10
CA ASP A 275 8.27 -26.53 11.18
C ASP A 275 7.14 -27.50 10.79
N ASP A 276 7.18 -28.77 11.25
CA ASP A 276 6.16 -29.78 10.90
C ASP A 276 4.79 -29.48 11.55
N ASP A 277 4.74 -28.65 12.60
CA ASP A 277 3.50 -28.13 13.19
C ASP A 277 2.94 -26.91 12.40
N LEU A 278 3.74 -26.25 11.56
CA LEU A 278 3.35 -25.10 10.74
C LEU A 278 2.83 -25.55 9.36
N MET A 279 1.90 -26.51 9.36
CA MET A 279 1.29 -27.08 8.16
C MET A 279 0.26 -26.14 7.53
N CYS A 280 0.69 -24.98 7.05
CA CYS A 280 -0.14 -24.07 6.25
C CYS A 280 0.39 -24.00 4.82
N THR A 281 -0.19 -24.81 3.92
CA THR A 281 -0.23 -24.48 2.50
C THR A 281 -1.05 -23.22 2.28
N SER A 282 -0.85 -22.49 1.18
CA SER A 282 -1.69 -21.35 0.80
C SER A 282 -3.17 -21.69 0.95
N TYR A 283 -3.58 -22.88 0.51
CA TYR A 283 -4.97 -23.30 0.60
C TYR A 283 -5.48 -23.52 2.04
N GLN A 284 -4.69 -24.09 2.96
CA GLN A 284 -5.09 -24.22 4.38
C GLN A 284 -5.26 -22.84 5.03
N TYR A 285 -4.34 -21.93 4.73
CA TYR A 285 -4.39 -20.55 5.20
C TYR A 285 -5.58 -19.76 4.59
N PHE A 286 -5.88 -19.99 3.32
CA PHE A 286 -7.09 -19.48 2.67
C PHE A 286 -8.36 -20.14 3.21
N SER A 287 -8.37 -21.43 3.51
CA SER A 287 -9.52 -22.12 4.11
C SER A 287 -9.76 -21.68 5.55
N TYR A 288 -8.70 -21.31 6.29
CA TYR A 288 -8.81 -20.60 7.56
C TYR A 288 -9.46 -19.24 7.34
N HIS A 289 -8.94 -18.38 6.45
CA HIS A 289 -9.47 -17.02 6.25
C HIS A 289 -10.84 -16.93 5.58
N VAL A 290 -11.10 -17.75 4.57
CA VAL A 290 -12.40 -17.85 3.87
C VAL A 290 -13.41 -18.64 4.71
N GLY A 291 -12.94 -19.61 5.50
CA GLY A 291 -13.73 -20.43 6.41
C GLY A 291 -13.90 -19.86 7.83
N VAL A 292 -13.28 -18.72 8.19
CA VAL A 292 -13.52 -18.02 9.47
C VAL A 292 -15.00 -17.69 9.64
N ALA A 293 -15.74 -17.40 8.56
CA ALA A 293 -17.18 -17.13 8.64
C ALA A 293 -18.00 -18.40 8.99
N GLU A 294 -17.77 -19.52 8.29
CA GLU A 294 -18.49 -20.78 8.56
C GLU A 294 -18.02 -21.47 9.85
N ALA A 295 -16.75 -21.34 10.22
CA ALA A 295 -16.22 -21.84 11.48
C ALA A 295 -16.68 -21.02 12.68
N LEU A 296 -16.84 -19.70 12.55
CA LEU A 296 -17.46 -18.87 13.59
C LEU A 296 -18.97 -19.15 13.70
N ASP A 297 -19.67 -19.41 12.59
CA ASP A 297 -21.10 -19.78 12.61
C ASP A 297 -21.33 -21.22 13.14
N ARG A 298 -20.46 -22.18 12.79
CA ARG A 298 -20.47 -23.54 13.36
C ARG A 298 -20.03 -23.57 14.83
N ALA A 299 -19.08 -22.73 15.24
CA ALA A 299 -18.70 -22.58 16.65
C ALA A 299 -19.82 -21.90 17.48
N ARG A 300 -20.55 -20.94 16.89
CA ARG A 300 -21.80 -20.39 17.47
C ARG A 300 -22.92 -21.43 17.55
N ALA A 301 -22.91 -22.44 16.66
CA ALA A 301 -23.86 -23.56 16.63
C ALA A 301 -23.40 -24.82 17.39
N GLY A 302 -22.14 -24.89 17.85
CA GLY A 302 -21.57 -26.01 18.62
C GLY A 302 -21.05 -27.21 17.81
N GLU A 303 -20.77 -27.04 16.50
CA GLU A 303 -20.37 -28.14 15.61
C GLU A 303 -18.86 -28.09 15.26
N GLY A 304 -18.17 -29.23 15.40
CA GLY A 304 -16.73 -29.37 15.10
C GLY A 304 -16.45 -29.79 13.66
N TRP A 305 -15.23 -29.52 13.19
CA TRP A 305 -14.75 -29.93 11.86
C TRP A 305 -14.64 -31.47 11.77
N ASN A 306 -15.00 -32.05 10.62
CA ASN A 306 -14.86 -33.47 10.32
C ASN A 306 -13.54 -33.76 9.58
N GLU A 307 -12.87 -34.84 9.99
CA GLU A 307 -11.50 -35.21 9.57
C GLU A 307 -11.33 -35.47 8.06
N GLU A 308 -12.42 -35.76 7.35
CA GLU A 308 -12.44 -36.10 5.92
C GLU A 308 -12.15 -34.91 5.00
N ASP A 309 -12.65 -33.72 5.37
CA ASP A 309 -12.42 -32.49 4.61
C ASP A 309 -10.94 -32.09 4.70
N ILE A 310 -10.39 -32.11 5.92
CA ILE A 310 -8.96 -31.83 6.19
C ILE A 310 -8.06 -32.81 5.42
N ALA A 311 -8.41 -34.10 5.36
CA ALA A 311 -7.63 -35.11 4.65
C ALA A 311 -7.64 -34.96 3.12
N HIS A 312 -8.74 -34.50 2.52
CA HIS A 312 -8.83 -34.24 1.08
C HIS A 312 -7.99 -33.01 0.68
N TYR A 313 -7.97 -31.97 1.53
CA TYR A 313 -7.24 -30.72 1.28
C TYR A 313 -5.73 -30.82 1.51
N VAL A 314 -5.28 -31.63 2.48
CA VAL A 314 -3.85 -31.87 2.74
C VAL A 314 -3.16 -32.64 1.58
N LYS A 315 -3.92 -33.42 0.80
CA LYS A 315 -3.41 -34.18 -0.35
C LYS A 315 -3.17 -33.35 -1.62
N ALA A 316 -3.66 -32.11 -1.71
CA ALA A 316 -3.57 -31.25 -2.90
C ALA A 316 -2.23 -30.46 -3.06
N LYS A 317 -1.17 -30.86 -2.33
CA LYS A 317 0.23 -30.47 -2.62
C LYS A 317 0.70 -31.24 -3.87
N PRO A 318 1.32 -30.67 -4.94
CA PRO A 318 1.81 -29.32 -5.18
C PRO A 318 1.71 -28.92 -6.69
N CYS A 319 0.52 -28.73 -7.25
CA CYS A 319 0.40 -28.51 -8.70
C CYS A 319 -0.14 -27.11 -9.05
N VAL A 320 0.61 -26.07 -8.68
CA VAL A 320 0.36 -24.70 -9.16
C VAL A 320 0.72 -24.60 -10.66
N SER A 321 0.07 -23.71 -11.43
CA SER A 321 0.36 -23.59 -12.87
C SER A 321 1.84 -23.30 -13.14
N ALA A 322 2.25 -23.53 -14.38
CA ALA A 322 3.58 -23.14 -14.85
C ALA A 322 3.84 -21.63 -14.74
N LEU A 323 2.79 -20.79 -14.75
CA LEU A 323 2.93 -19.35 -14.61
C LEU A 323 3.31 -18.97 -13.17
N GLU A 324 2.54 -19.42 -12.20
CA GLU A 324 2.77 -19.11 -10.78
C GLU A 324 4.12 -19.68 -10.29
N ARG A 325 4.47 -20.92 -10.70
CA ARG A 325 5.80 -21.48 -10.39
C ARG A 325 6.94 -20.62 -10.94
N ARG A 326 6.77 -20.02 -12.11
CA ARG A 326 7.78 -19.12 -12.68
C ARG A 326 7.87 -17.80 -11.93
N ILE A 327 6.75 -17.28 -11.42
CA ILE A 327 6.73 -16.08 -10.57
C ILE A 327 7.50 -16.34 -9.28
N ASP A 328 7.19 -17.44 -8.59
CA ASP A 328 7.88 -17.82 -7.34
C ASP A 328 9.38 -18.05 -7.56
N GLN A 329 9.75 -18.76 -8.64
CA GLN A 329 11.15 -18.99 -8.99
C GLN A 329 11.89 -17.68 -9.28
N ARG A 330 11.27 -16.75 -10.02
CA ARG A 330 11.86 -15.44 -10.30
C ARG A 330 12.01 -14.63 -9.01
N PHE A 331 10.99 -14.62 -8.15
CA PHE A 331 11.03 -13.93 -6.88
C PHE A 331 12.24 -14.39 -6.04
N LEU A 332 12.39 -15.70 -5.87
CA LEU A 332 13.45 -16.28 -5.05
C LEU A 332 14.84 -16.10 -5.67
N TYR A 333 14.94 -16.15 -7.00
CA TYR A 333 16.17 -15.79 -7.71
C TYR A 333 16.58 -14.35 -7.40
N ASP A 334 15.66 -13.39 -7.51
CA ASP A 334 15.97 -11.98 -7.24
C ASP A 334 16.39 -11.75 -5.78
N VAL A 335 15.81 -12.47 -4.82
CA VAL A 335 16.25 -12.40 -3.41
C VAL A 335 17.69 -12.87 -3.26
N GLN A 336 18.05 -14.01 -3.85
CA GLN A 336 19.42 -14.53 -3.78
C GLN A 336 20.42 -13.55 -4.39
N GLN A 337 20.10 -13.00 -5.56
CA GLN A 337 20.95 -12.02 -6.23
C GLN A 337 21.06 -10.71 -5.45
N LEU A 338 19.95 -10.21 -4.89
CA LEU A 338 19.94 -9.03 -4.03
C LEU A 338 20.83 -9.23 -2.80
N ARG A 339 20.73 -10.37 -2.11
CA ARG A 339 21.56 -10.69 -0.95
C ARG A 339 23.05 -10.69 -1.31
N GLN A 340 23.43 -11.38 -2.38
CA GLN A 340 24.80 -11.42 -2.88
C GLN A 340 25.33 -10.02 -3.26
N ALA A 341 24.49 -9.20 -3.89
CA ALA A 341 24.83 -7.83 -4.26
C ALA A 341 25.07 -6.95 -3.02
N VAL A 342 24.19 -7.05 -2.02
CA VAL A 342 24.31 -6.32 -0.74
C VAL A 342 25.59 -6.73 -0.01
N GLU A 343 25.85 -8.04 0.12
CA GLU A 343 27.07 -8.56 0.76
C GLU A 343 28.34 -8.08 0.02
N ALA A 344 28.33 -8.09 -1.32
CA ALA A 344 29.46 -7.62 -2.13
C ALA A 344 29.69 -6.09 -2.05
N LEU A 345 28.66 -5.32 -1.70
CA LEU A 345 28.74 -3.87 -1.54
C LEU A 345 29.01 -3.44 -0.10
N TRP A 346 28.96 -4.36 0.87
CA TRP A 346 29.04 -4.06 2.30
C TRP A 346 30.30 -3.33 2.73
N ASP A 347 31.46 -3.71 2.18
CA ASP A 347 32.74 -3.06 2.47
C ASP A 347 32.90 -1.71 1.72
N GLY A 348 32.01 -1.44 0.77
CA GLY A 348 31.96 -0.18 0.02
C GLY A 348 31.06 0.86 0.69
N LYS A 349 31.21 2.12 0.30
CA LYS A 349 30.29 3.21 0.68
C LYS A 349 29.41 3.57 -0.52
N PRO A 350 28.35 2.79 -0.82
CA PRO A 350 27.47 3.13 -1.93
C PRO A 350 26.77 4.46 -1.66
N LYS A 351 26.58 5.26 -2.71
CA LYS A 351 25.75 6.46 -2.64
C LYS A 351 24.28 6.03 -2.65
N LEU A 352 23.49 6.59 -1.74
CA LEU A 352 22.04 6.36 -1.74
C LEU A 352 21.35 7.08 -2.90
N VAL A 353 20.16 6.61 -3.25
CA VAL A 353 19.38 7.14 -4.38
C VAL A 353 19.04 8.62 -4.17
N GLU A 354 18.78 9.04 -2.93
CA GLU A 354 18.56 10.44 -2.56
C GLU A 354 19.73 11.35 -2.97
N GLU A 355 20.97 10.90 -2.78
CA GLU A 355 22.17 11.65 -3.18
C GLU A 355 22.34 11.71 -4.71
N LEU A 356 21.82 10.70 -5.44
CA LEU A 356 21.86 10.68 -6.90
C LEU A 356 20.89 11.71 -7.51
N PHE A 357 19.80 12.05 -6.82
CA PHE A 357 18.91 13.13 -7.26
C PHE A 357 19.56 14.51 -7.19
N GLU A 358 20.47 14.71 -6.24
CA GLU A 358 21.11 16.01 -6.02
C GLU A 358 22.29 16.27 -6.97
N SER A 359 22.88 15.21 -7.56
CA SER A 359 24.06 15.30 -8.42
C SER A 359 23.86 14.57 -9.76
N PRO A 360 23.62 15.31 -10.86
CA PRO A 360 23.51 14.72 -12.20
C PRO A 360 24.73 13.90 -12.61
N GLN A 361 25.94 14.31 -12.21
CA GLN A 361 27.16 13.57 -12.50
C GLN A 361 27.19 12.23 -11.75
N ALA A 362 26.88 12.23 -10.44
CA ALA A 362 26.85 11.00 -9.66
C ALA A 362 25.79 10.03 -10.20
N ARG A 363 24.65 10.55 -10.64
CA ARG A 363 23.60 9.79 -11.31
C ARG A 363 24.11 9.15 -12.60
N GLU A 364 24.76 9.91 -13.47
CA GLU A 364 25.29 9.40 -14.75
C GLU A 364 26.39 8.32 -14.55
N GLU A 365 27.20 8.47 -13.50
CA GLU A 365 28.18 7.45 -13.08
C GLU A 365 27.47 6.18 -12.59
N GLU A 366 26.41 6.32 -11.79
CA GLU A 366 25.61 5.19 -11.29
C GLU A 366 24.93 4.43 -12.41
N MET A 367 24.31 5.14 -13.36
CA MET A 367 23.58 4.56 -14.50
C MET A 367 24.45 3.67 -15.41
N ARG A 368 25.78 3.82 -15.34
CA ARG A 368 26.75 2.99 -16.11
C ARG A 368 27.20 1.73 -15.37
N LYS A 369 26.86 1.57 -14.09
CA LYS A 369 27.29 0.41 -13.32
C LYS A 369 26.58 -0.87 -13.77
N PRO A 370 27.22 -2.04 -13.62
CA PRO A 370 26.57 -3.34 -13.83
C PRO A 370 25.32 -3.48 -12.98
N LEU A 371 24.35 -4.27 -13.46
CA LEU A 371 23.03 -4.48 -12.85
C LEU A 371 23.07 -4.65 -11.33
N TRP A 372 23.76 -5.69 -10.84
CA TRP A 372 23.87 -6.03 -9.41
C TRP A 372 24.88 -5.17 -8.62
N ARG A 373 25.35 -4.06 -9.21
CA ARG A 373 26.15 -3.03 -8.53
C ARG A 373 25.53 -1.64 -8.68
N ASN A 374 24.37 -1.54 -9.31
CA ASN A 374 23.68 -0.30 -9.60
C ASN A 374 22.64 -0.02 -8.51
N MET A 375 22.84 1.05 -7.73
CA MET A 375 21.98 1.40 -6.60
C MET A 375 20.55 1.78 -7.01
N LEU A 376 20.32 2.27 -8.23
CA LEU A 376 18.97 2.52 -8.73
C LEU A 376 18.20 1.20 -8.88
N TYR A 377 18.85 0.19 -9.46
CA TYR A 377 18.26 -1.14 -9.60
C TYR A 377 18.15 -1.89 -8.28
N LEU A 378 19.18 -1.84 -7.42
CA LEU A 378 19.12 -2.49 -6.10
C LEU A 378 18.01 -1.90 -5.22
N ASN A 379 17.81 -0.58 -5.24
CA ASN A 379 16.70 0.06 -4.55
C ASN A 379 15.34 -0.37 -5.12
N ASP A 380 15.23 -0.48 -6.44
CA ASP A 380 13.99 -0.94 -7.09
C ASP A 380 13.69 -2.42 -6.81
N VAL A 381 14.64 -3.33 -7.04
CA VAL A 381 14.42 -4.76 -6.82
C VAL A 381 14.16 -5.06 -5.34
N ALA A 382 14.84 -4.39 -4.42
CA ALA A 382 14.53 -4.50 -2.99
C ALA A 382 13.11 -3.98 -2.68
N GLY A 383 12.65 -2.89 -3.31
CA GLY A 383 11.27 -2.43 -3.21
C GLY A 383 10.24 -3.46 -3.70
N SER A 384 10.56 -4.18 -4.77
CA SER A 384 9.70 -5.24 -5.33
C SER A 384 9.64 -6.54 -4.52
N ILE A 385 10.53 -6.69 -3.53
CA ILE A 385 10.66 -7.89 -2.67
C ILE A 385 10.18 -7.59 -1.24
N LEU A 386 10.56 -6.45 -0.70
CA LEU A 386 10.38 -6.06 0.70
C LEU A 386 9.33 -4.95 0.90
N GLY A 387 8.90 -4.30 -0.17
CA GLY A 387 8.16 -3.04 -0.08
C GLY A 387 9.02 -1.88 0.45
N ALA A 388 8.43 -0.70 0.61
CA ALA A 388 9.18 0.54 0.87
C ALA A 388 9.87 0.58 2.24
N MET A 389 9.18 0.16 3.30
CA MET A 389 9.67 0.26 4.68
C MET A 389 10.92 -0.60 4.90
N MET A 390 10.83 -1.89 4.60
CA MET A 390 11.90 -2.85 4.82
C MET A 390 13.05 -2.66 3.82
N ARG A 391 12.75 -2.21 2.59
CA ARG A 391 13.79 -1.72 1.66
C ARG A 391 14.58 -0.55 2.25
N ASN A 392 13.90 0.45 2.82
CA ASN A 392 14.58 1.61 3.42
C ASN A 392 15.49 1.20 4.59
N GLN A 393 15.09 0.20 5.37
CA GLN A 393 15.95 -0.38 6.40
C GLN A 393 17.19 -1.01 5.80
N LEU A 394 17.05 -1.83 4.74
CA LEU A 394 18.17 -2.47 4.05
C LEU A 394 19.13 -1.45 3.42
N MET A 395 18.61 -0.46 2.70
CA MET A 395 19.43 0.59 2.07
C MET A 395 20.07 1.49 3.14
N GLY A 396 19.34 1.80 4.22
CA GLY A 396 19.86 2.53 5.36
C GLY A 396 21.03 1.82 6.02
N ALA A 397 20.92 0.51 6.24
CA ALA A 397 22.00 -0.31 6.80
C ALA A 397 23.29 -0.22 5.98
N LEU A 398 23.19 -0.28 4.65
CA LEU A 398 24.32 -0.11 3.74
C LEU A 398 24.95 1.28 3.84
N ALA A 399 24.12 2.33 3.90
CA ALA A 399 24.62 3.70 3.97
C ALA A 399 25.30 4.03 5.30
N THR A 400 24.79 3.48 6.40
CA THR A 400 25.32 3.73 7.75
C THR A 400 26.35 2.70 8.20
N HIS A 401 26.58 1.64 7.41
CA HIS A 401 27.34 0.44 7.82
C HIS A 401 26.89 -0.10 9.18
N ASP A 402 25.57 -0.20 9.37
CA ASP A 402 24.97 -0.73 10.60
C ASP A 402 24.70 -2.24 10.44
N ASP A 403 25.57 -3.06 11.02
CA ASP A 403 25.50 -4.52 10.92
C ASP A 403 24.21 -5.08 11.57
N ASP A 404 23.78 -4.54 12.71
CA ASP A 404 22.57 -4.99 13.38
C ASP A 404 21.32 -4.74 12.52
N LEU A 405 21.27 -3.57 11.87
CA LEU A 405 20.20 -3.23 10.93
C LEU A 405 20.26 -4.08 9.65
N LEU A 406 21.45 -4.42 9.16
CA LEU A 406 21.63 -5.31 8.03
C LEU A 406 21.10 -6.72 8.36
N GLN A 407 21.51 -7.28 9.50
CA GLN A 407 21.05 -8.61 9.92
C GLN A 407 19.53 -8.64 10.15
N ALA A 408 18.94 -7.56 10.67
CA ALA A 408 17.48 -7.43 10.77
C ALA A 408 16.78 -7.43 9.40
N SER A 409 17.39 -6.77 8.42
CA SER A 409 16.90 -6.73 7.03
C SER A 409 17.02 -8.09 6.34
N PHE A 410 18.07 -8.87 6.64
CA PHE A 410 18.21 -10.24 6.15
C PHE A 410 17.20 -11.21 6.78
N ARG A 411 16.93 -11.10 8.09
CA ARG A 411 15.84 -11.86 8.73
C ARG A 411 14.49 -11.57 8.08
N SER A 412 14.26 -10.30 7.74
CA SER A 412 13.06 -9.87 7.02
C SER A 412 12.94 -10.49 5.62
N LEU A 413 14.05 -10.54 4.86
CA LEU A 413 14.11 -11.25 3.57
C LEU A 413 13.85 -12.75 3.73
N ASP A 414 14.49 -13.39 4.71
CA ASP A 414 14.34 -14.83 4.97
C ASP A 414 12.89 -15.20 5.35
N SER A 415 12.21 -14.34 6.12
CA SER A 415 10.78 -14.48 6.44
C SER A 415 9.90 -14.42 5.18
N ILE A 416 10.09 -13.42 4.31
CA ILE A 416 9.32 -13.33 3.05
C ILE A 416 9.62 -14.53 2.14
N CYS A 417 10.87 -14.97 2.04
CA CYS A 417 11.24 -16.18 1.30
C CYS A 417 10.53 -17.43 1.83
N THR A 418 10.39 -17.53 3.15
CA THR A 418 9.66 -18.61 3.81
C THR A 418 8.18 -18.59 3.43
N MET A 419 7.54 -17.41 3.45
CA MET A 419 6.15 -17.27 2.99
C MET A 419 5.99 -17.65 1.51
N VAL A 420 6.84 -17.12 0.62
CA VAL A 420 6.78 -17.47 -0.82
C VAL A 420 7.05 -18.96 -1.03
N ARG A 421 7.91 -19.57 -0.22
CA ARG A 421 8.12 -21.02 -0.26
C ARG A 421 6.88 -21.81 0.10
N ASP A 422 6.25 -21.45 1.20
CA ASP A 422 5.19 -22.26 1.80
C ASP A 422 3.82 -22.03 1.14
N ILE A 423 3.55 -20.79 0.74
CA ILE A 423 2.22 -20.38 0.23
C ILE A 423 2.25 -19.75 -1.17
N GLY A 424 3.42 -19.43 -1.72
CA GLY A 424 3.55 -18.82 -3.04
C GLY A 424 3.25 -17.32 -3.06
N THR A 425 3.72 -16.62 -4.10
CA THR A 425 3.62 -15.16 -4.23
C THR A 425 2.18 -14.67 -4.31
N LEU A 426 1.27 -15.48 -4.87
CA LEU A 426 -0.15 -15.15 -5.00
C LEU A 426 -0.88 -15.09 -3.63
N ALA A 427 -0.44 -15.88 -2.65
CA ALA A 427 -1.06 -15.94 -1.32
C ALA A 427 -0.31 -15.11 -0.27
N MET A 428 0.98 -14.87 -0.49
CA MET A 428 1.88 -14.21 0.45
C MET A 428 1.33 -12.92 1.09
N PRO A 429 0.67 -11.99 0.35
CA PRO A 429 0.14 -10.77 0.95
C PRO A 429 -0.81 -11.00 2.13
N MET A 430 -1.55 -12.10 2.15
CA MET A 430 -2.46 -12.39 3.26
C MET A 430 -1.70 -12.73 4.53
N LEU A 431 -0.73 -13.65 4.42
CA LEU A 431 0.08 -14.06 5.57
C LEU A 431 0.91 -12.90 6.11
N LEU A 432 1.49 -12.10 5.21
CA LEU A 432 2.27 -10.92 5.59
C LEU A 432 1.42 -9.91 6.39
N ILE A 433 0.17 -9.69 6.01
CA ILE A 433 -0.70 -8.74 6.72
C ILE A 433 -1.25 -9.32 8.02
N ASP A 434 -1.63 -10.60 8.03
CA ASP A 434 -2.23 -11.29 9.18
C ASP A 434 -1.25 -11.56 10.32
N GLU A 435 0.00 -11.94 10.01
CA GLU A 435 1.07 -12.04 11.02
C GLU A 435 1.31 -10.70 11.74
N ASN A 436 0.85 -9.60 11.14
CA ASN A 436 0.95 -8.25 11.65
C ASN A 436 -0.43 -7.64 11.99
N GLU A 437 -1.51 -8.43 12.00
CA GLU A 437 -2.85 -7.94 12.30
C GLU A 437 -2.92 -7.33 13.70
N ILE A 438 -3.71 -6.26 13.82
CA ILE A 438 -3.85 -5.55 15.07
C ILE A 438 -4.73 -6.38 16.00
N ASP A 439 -4.15 -6.83 17.11
CA ASP A 439 -4.92 -7.43 18.21
C ASP A 439 -5.72 -6.36 18.96
N TYR A 440 -6.92 -6.07 18.45
CA TYR A 440 -7.83 -5.07 19.03
C TYR A 440 -8.19 -5.34 20.50
N SER A 441 -8.13 -6.59 20.97
CA SER A 441 -8.40 -6.90 22.38
C SER A 441 -7.35 -6.30 23.32
N ARG A 442 -6.12 -6.12 22.82
CA ARG A 442 -5.00 -5.52 23.56
C ARG A 442 -4.85 -4.03 23.31
N VAL A 443 -5.51 -3.49 22.29
CA VAL A 443 -5.46 -2.06 21.94
C VAL A 443 -6.03 -1.21 23.08
N ASP A 444 -7.04 -1.70 23.80
CA ASP A 444 -7.67 -0.95 24.89
C ASP A 444 -6.72 -0.68 26.07
N ASP A 445 -5.74 -1.57 26.31
CA ASP A 445 -4.74 -1.40 27.37
C ASP A 445 -3.53 -0.56 26.94
N MET A 446 -3.39 -0.26 25.64
CA MET A 446 -2.27 0.52 25.11
C MET A 446 -2.45 2.02 25.32
N SER A 447 -1.35 2.73 25.55
CA SER A 447 -1.31 4.19 25.49
C SER A 447 -1.63 4.71 24.08
N LEU A 448 -2.12 5.95 23.97
CA LEU A 448 -2.44 6.56 22.67
C LEU A 448 -1.26 6.58 21.69
N GLN A 449 -0.04 6.70 22.22
CA GLN A 449 1.18 6.65 21.43
C GLN A 449 1.44 5.24 20.87
N GLU A 450 1.29 4.21 21.70
CA GLU A 450 1.44 2.81 21.28
C GLU A 450 0.39 2.44 20.24
N ARG A 451 -0.88 2.81 20.46
CA ARG A 451 -1.96 2.61 19.47
C ARG A 451 -1.61 3.24 18.12
N THR A 452 -1.09 4.47 18.13
CA THR A 452 -0.65 5.16 16.92
C THR A 452 0.49 4.41 16.22
N GLN A 453 1.47 3.92 16.97
CA GLN A 453 2.61 3.19 16.40
C GLN A 453 2.19 1.86 15.78
N VAL A 454 1.32 1.11 16.45
CA VAL A 454 0.77 -0.16 15.94
C VAL A 454 -0.01 0.07 14.64
N LEU A 455 -0.90 1.07 14.60
CA LEU A 455 -1.65 1.41 13.38
C LEU A 455 -0.74 1.80 12.21
N ARG A 456 0.28 2.63 12.46
CA ARG A 456 1.25 3.05 11.42
C ARG A 456 2.08 1.88 10.91
N HIS A 457 2.49 0.98 11.81
CA HIS A 457 3.23 -0.21 11.45
C HIS A 457 2.39 -1.13 10.57
N TYR A 458 1.16 -1.46 11.00
CA TYR A 458 0.21 -2.25 10.21
C TYR A 458 0.01 -1.67 8.80
N CYS A 459 -0.23 -0.36 8.70
CA CYS A 459 -0.39 0.29 7.40
C CYS A 459 0.86 0.21 6.53
N SER A 460 2.06 0.27 7.13
CA SER A 460 3.33 0.15 6.40
C SER A 460 3.56 -1.26 5.88
N ILE A 461 3.18 -2.29 6.65
CA ILE A 461 3.20 -3.70 6.22
C ILE A 461 2.19 -3.94 5.08
N ARG A 462 0.97 -3.41 5.20
CA ARG A 462 -0.02 -3.46 4.14
C ARG A 462 0.51 -2.84 2.84
N ASP A 463 1.05 -1.61 2.90
CA ASP A 463 1.62 -0.95 1.72
C ASP A 463 2.77 -1.77 1.11
N ALA A 464 3.58 -2.44 1.93
CA ALA A 464 4.63 -3.34 1.46
C ALA A 464 4.04 -4.57 0.72
N ALA A 465 3.02 -5.20 1.29
CA ALA A 465 2.31 -6.31 0.66
C ALA A 465 1.71 -5.89 -0.69
N VAL A 466 1.09 -4.71 -0.78
CA VAL A 466 0.57 -4.18 -2.06
C VAL A 466 1.71 -3.91 -3.05
N ALA A 467 2.82 -3.30 -2.61
CA ALA A 467 3.95 -3.03 -3.49
C ALA A 467 4.54 -4.32 -4.09
N ILE A 468 4.70 -5.37 -3.28
CA ILE A 468 5.18 -6.67 -3.76
C ILE A 468 4.18 -7.27 -4.74
N TRP A 469 2.88 -7.25 -4.41
CA TRP A 469 1.81 -7.73 -5.31
C TRP A 469 1.84 -7.01 -6.66
N LEU A 470 1.90 -5.68 -6.65
CA LEU A 470 1.94 -4.85 -7.85
C LEU A 470 3.18 -5.15 -8.71
N ALA A 471 4.33 -5.39 -8.10
CA ALA A 471 5.57 -5.65 -8.82
C ALA A 471 5.69 -7.06 -9.39
N ARG A 472 5.04 -8.04 -8.76
CA ARG A 472 5.28 -9.47 -9.04
C ARG A 472 4.15 -10.15 -9.81
N MET A 473 2.93 -9.60 -9.76
CA MET A 473 1.80 -10.19 -10.48
C MET A 473 1.81 -9.87 -11.98
N PRO A 474 1.32 -10.79 -12.83
CA PRO A 474 1.27 -10.60 -14.28
C PRO A 474 0.04 -9.76 -14.67
N TRP A 475 0.18 -8.44 -14.74
CA TRP A 475 -0.90 -7.46 -15.00
C TRP A 475 -1.51 -7.45 -16.41
N LYS A 476 -1.31 -8.50 -17.21
CA LYS A 476 -1.83 -8.58 -18.57
C LYS A 476 -3.23 -9.20 -18.55
N ASP A 477 -4.25 -8.40 -18.92
CA ASP A 477 -5.61 -8.84 -19.23
C ASP A 477 -6.37 -9.60 -18.09
N GLU A 478 -6.11 -9.26 -16.81
CA GLU A 478 -6.74 -9.92 -15.64
C GLU A 478 -7.44 -8.90 -14.71
N PRO A 479 -8.76 -8.64 -14.90
CA PRO A 479 -9.54 -7.72 -14.06
C PRO A 479 -9.52 -8.09 -12.57
N THR A 480 -9.44 -9.39 -12.26
CA THR A 480 -9.36 -9.92 -10.90
C THR A 480 -8.17 -9.35 -10.12
N LEU A 481 -7.04 -9.09 -10.78
CA LEU A 481 -5.86 -8.53 -10.12
C LEU A 481 -6.09 -7.09 -9.67
N ARG A 482 -6.80 -6.30 -10.49
CA ARG A 482 -7.17 -4.92 -10.13
C ARG A 482 -8.06 -4.93 -8.90
N ASP A 483 -9.14 -5.71 -8.95
CA ASP A 483 -10.13 -5.74 -7.87
C ASP A 483 -9.49 -6.27 -6.58
N ALA A 484 -8.67 -7.34 -6.67
CA ALA A 484 -7.89 -7.84 -5.54
C ALA A 484 -6.97 -6.77 -4.95
N THR A 485 -6.23 -6.03 -5.78
CA THR A 485 -5.37 -4.94 -5.28
C THR A 485 -6.13 -3.85 -4.57
N VAL A 486 -7.32 -3.46 -5.08
CA VAL A 486 -8.17 -2.46 -4.41
C VAL A 486 -8.59 -2.95 -3.02
N GLU A 487 -8.95 -4.23 -2.90
CA GLU A 487 -9.31 -4.85 -1.61
C GLU A 487 -8.11 -5.04 -0.68
N LEU A 488 -6.90 -5.25 -1.21
CA LEU A 488 -5.68 -5.39 -0.41
C LEU A 488 -5.29 -4.07 0.30
N PHE A 489 -5.71 -2.93 -0.23
CA PHE A 489 -5.61 -1.64 0.47
C PHE A 489 -6.64 -1.47 1.59
N GLY A 490 -7.63 -2.35 1.69
CA GLY A 490 -8.69 -2.33 2.67
C GLY A 490 -8.21 -2.58 4.10
N PRO A 491 -9.14 -2.53 5.07
CA PRO A 491 -8.83 -2.73 6.49
C PRO A 491 -8.61 -4.19 6.88
N SER A 492 -8.93 -5.15 6.01
CA SER A 492 -8.75 -6.59 6.26
C SER A 492 -8.35 -7.33 5.00
N THR A 493 -7.71 -8.49 5.16
CA THR A 493 -7.36 -9.40 4.07
C THR A 493 -8.54 -10.22 3.56
N LEU A 494 -9.70 -10.20 4.24
CA LEU A 494 -10.85 -11.03 3.90
C LEU A 494 -11.42 -10.72 2.51
N ALA A 495 -11.61 -9.44 2.19
CA ALA A 495 -12.13 -9.04 0.89
C ALA A 495 -11.15 -9.37 -0.25
N PHE A 496 -9.85 -9.18 0.00
CA PHE A 496 -8.79 -9.65 -0.91
C PHE A 496 -8.88 -11.16 -1.12
N SER A 497 -8.96 -11.93 -0.04
CA SER A 497 -9.01 -13.40 -0.06
C SER A 497 -10.16 -13.91 -0.91
N ARG A 498 -11.37 -13.34 -0.70
CA ARG A 498 -12.57 -13.67 -1.48
C ARG A 498 -12.41 -13.35 -2.96
N THR A 499 -11.73 -12.26 -3.29
CA THR A 499 -11.50 -11.83 -4.67
C THR A 499 -10.49 -12.72 -5.40
N VAL A 500 -9.45 -13.18 -4.70
CA VAL A 500 -8.39 -14.03 -5.27
C VAL A 500 -8.77 -15.52 -5.31
N LEU A 501 -9.69 -15.97 -4.47
CA LEU A 501 -10.10 -17.38 -4.35
C LEU A 501 -10.45 -18.05 -5.69
N PRO A 502 -11.26 -17.46 -6.60
CA PRO A 502 -11.59 -18.12 -7.87
C PRO A 502 -10.36 -18.38 -8.76
N ARG A 503 -9.33 -17.52 -8.68
CA ARG A 503 -8.06 -17.72 -9.40
C ARG A 503 -7.31 -18.89 -8.79
N LEU A 504 -7.22 -18.97 -7.47
CA LEU A 504 -6.58 -20.09 -6.77
C LEU A 504 -7.27 -21.43 -7.04
N GLU A 505 -8.61 -21.46 -7.04
CA GLU A 505 -9.35 -22.68 -7.38
C GLU A 505 -9.07 -23.14 -8.81
N ARG A 506 -8.95 -22.20 -9.76
CA ARG A 506 -8.59 -22.52 -11.14
C ARG A 506 -7.18 -23.13 -11.22
N GLU A 507 -6.23 -22.55 -10.49
CA GLU A 507 -4.86 -23.07 -10.42
C GLU A 507 -4.83 -24.52 -9.92
N LEU A 508 -5.66 -24.85 -8.93
CA LEU A 508 -5.74 -26.20 -8.35
C LEU A 508 -6.45 -27.23 -9.24
N ARG A 509 -7.31 -26.80 -10.18
CA ARG A 509 -8.13 -27.69 -11.04
C ARG A 509 -7.48 -28.08 -12.38
N LEU A 510 -6.24 -27.65 -12.68
CA LEU A 510 -5.61 -27.91 -13.99
C LEU A 510 -5.27 -29.41 -14.22
N PRO A 511 -5.31 -29.96 -15.44
CA PRO A 511 -5.05 -31.40 -15.67
C PRO A 511 -3.68 -31.86 -15.14
N GLY A 512 -3.67 -32.98 -14.41
CA GLY A 512 -2.51 -33.50 -13.66
C GLY A 512 -2.53 -33.22 -12.15
N THR A 513 -3.61 -32.62 -11.61
CA THR A 513 -3.66 -32.16 -10.21
C THR A 513 -4.56 -32.95 -9.26
N VAL A 514 -5.52 -33.76 -9.74
CA VAL A 514 -6.40 -34.56 -8.85
C VAL A 514 -6.73 -35.94 -9.43
N ASP A 515 -7.09 -36.03 -10.71
CA ASP A 515 -7.62 -37.28 -11.28
C ASP A 515 -6.56 -38.36 -11.61
N GLU A 516 -5.28 -38.00 -11.71
CA GLU A 516 -4.18 -38.96 -11.98
C GLU A 516 -3.44 -39.42 -10.71
N ALA A 517 -3.77 -38.85 -9.55
CA ALA A 517 -3.12 -39.16 -8.27
C ALA A 517 -4.00 -39.97 -7.30
N CYS A 518 -5.17 -40.43 -7.76
CA CYS A 518 -6.02 -41.40 -7.05
C CYS A 518 -5.82 -42.83 -7.55
#